data_AF-A0A7J8VUG8-F1
#
_entry.id   AF-A0A7J8VUG8-F1
#
_cell.length_a   1.000
_cell.length_b   1.000
_cell.length_c   1.000
_cell.angle_alpha   90.00
_cell.angle_beta   90.00
_cell.angle_gamma   90.00
#
_symmetry.space_group_name_H-M   'P 1'
#
loop_
_entity.id
_entity.type
_entity.pdbx_description
1 polymer ?
#
loop_
_entity_poly.entity_id
_entity_poly.type
_entity_poly.pdbx_seq_one_letter_code
_entity_poly.pdbx_strand_id
1 'polypeptide(L)' 'MEKSSSDLWKRLETLYTTKSLTNRLVLKQRVFTFRMNEGELLRDHISQFITLLNDLKNVEIQIDDEDQAMLL' A
#
# COMPACT_ATOMS: atom_id res chain seq x y z
N MET A 1 -10.46 23.71 15.85
CA MET A 1 -10.58 24.78 14.82
C MET A 1 -9.36 24.67 13.94
N GLU A 2 -9.45 23.99 12.80
CA GLU A 2 -8.43 24.07 11.75
C GLU A 2 -8.64 25.43 11.07
N LYS A 3 -7.78 26.41 11.37
CA LYS A 3 -8.00 27.83 10.98
C LYS A 3 -7.02 28.32 9.92
N SER A 4 -6.02 27.52 9.56
CA SER A 4 -5.03 27.86 8.55
C SER A 4 -4.97 26.78 7.48
N SER A 5 -4.75 27.18 6.22
CA SER A 5 -4.47 26.27 5.11
C SER A 5 -3.33 25.29 5.42
N SER A 6 -2.37 25.70 6.26
CA SER A 6 -1.27 24.84 6.71
C SER A 6 -1.73 23.65 7.56
N ASP A 7 -2.74 23.84 8.41
CA ASP A 7 -3.23 22.79 9.31
C ASP A 7 -4.01 21.73 8.52
N LEU A 8 -4.79 22.18 7.53
CA LEU A 8 -5.50 21.32 6.59
C LEU A 8 -4.54 20.50 5.73
N TRP A 9 -3.46 21.13 5.23
CA TRP A 9 -2.43 20.44 4.45
C TRP A 9 -1.74 19.33 5.25
N LYS A 10 -1.27 19.64 6.47
CA LYS A 10 -0.64 18.65 7.36
C LYS A 10 -1.55 17.47 7.70
N ARG A 11 -2.85 17.73 7.87
CA ARG A 11 -3.82 16.66 8.12
C ARG A 11 -4.04 15.78 6.90
N LEU A 12 -4.08 16.38 5.71
CA LEU A 12 -4.18 15.64 4.45
C LEU A 12 -2.97 14.72 4.25
N GLU A 13 -1.78 15.28 4.44
CA GLU A 13 -0.49 14.57 4.39
C GLU A 13 -0.48 13.40 5.39
N THR A 14 -0.77 13.65 6.67
CA THR A 14 -0.84 12.61 7.70
C THR A 14 -1.84 11.50 7.36
N LEU A 15 -3.02 11.86 6.85
CA LEU A 15 -4.04 10.89 6.46
C LEU A 15 -3.59 10.04 5.26
N TYR A 16 -2.96 10.67 4.28
CA TYR A 16 -2.46 9.98 3.09
C TYR A 16 -1.31 9.03 3.44
N THR A 17 -0.33 9.48 4.25
CA THR A 17 0.78 8.66 4.74
C THR A 17 0.29 7.48 5.59
N THR A 18 -0.65 7.72 6.52
CA THR A 18 -1.23 6.66 7.36
C THR A 18 -1.97 5.62 6.51
N LYS A 19 -2.74 6.08 5.52
CA LYS A 19 -3.47 5.20 4.59
C LYS A 19 -2.51 4.40 3.71
N SER A 20 -1.45 5.03 3.20
CA SER A 20 -0.40 4.36 2.42
C SER A 20 0.32 3.28 3.23
N LEU A 21 0.74 3.61 4.46
CA LEU A 21 1.40 2.66 5.36
C LEU A 21 0.49 1.48 5.73
N THR A 22 -0.78 1.75 6.04
CA THR A 22 -1.78 0.71 6.32
C THR A 22 -2.04 -0.17 5.10
N ASN A 23 -2.19 0.43 3.91
CA ASN A 23 -2.38 -0.30 2.65
C ASN A 23 -1.19 -1.21 2.37
N ARG A 24 0.04 -0.71 2.55
CA ARG A 24 1.27 -1.51 2.38
C ARG A 24 1.32 -2.70 3.33
N LEU A 25 0.97 -2.49 4.61
CA LEU A 25 0.97 -3.57 5.60
C LEU A 25 -0.07 -4.65 5.24
N VAL A 26 -1.28 -4.24 4.85
CA VAL A 26 -2.34 -5.15 4.41
C VAL A 26 -1.92 -5.94 3.17
N LEU A 27 -1.30 -5.29 2.18
CA LEU A 27 -0.82 -5.96 0.97
C LEU A 27 0.31 -6.96 1.28
N LYS A 28 1.28 -6.58 2.11
CA LYS A 28 2.34 -7.51 2.56
C LYS A 28 1.74 -8.71 3.26
N GLN A 29 0.80 -8.50 4.20
CA GLN A 29 0.10 -9.60 4.86
C GLN A 29 -0.59 -10.51 3.84
N ARG A 30 -1.34 -9.94 2.88
CA ARG A 30 -2.02 -10.72 1.84
C ARG A 30 -1.04 -11.57 1.04
N VAL A 31 0.09 -11.01 0.59
CA VAL A 31 1.14 -11.76 -0.13
C VAL A 31 1.67 -12.92 0.69
N PHE A 32 2.04 -12.70 1.97
CA PHE A 32 2.56 -13.76 2.84
C PHE A 32 1.52 -14.83 3.19
N THR A 33 0.24 -14.47 3.18
CA THR A 33 -0.87 -15.41 3.44
C THR A 33 -1.49 -15.98 2.17
N PHE A 34 -1.02 -15.57 0.98
CA PHE A 34 -1.61 -15.99 -0.28
C PHE A 34 -1.30 -17.47 -0.51
N ARG A 35 -2.35 -18.27 -0.66
CA ARG A 35 -2.26 -19.72 -0.84
C ARG A 35 -3.19 -20.15 -1.96
N MET A 36 -2.75 -21.16 -2.69
CA MET A 36 -3.56 -21.78 -3.73
C MET A 36 -4.62 -22.68 -3.10
N ASN A 37 -5.85 -22.60 -3.61
CA ASN A 37 -6.93 -23.48 -3.18
C ASN A 37 -6.90 -24.80 -3.96
N GLU A 38 -7.39 -25.87 -3.34
CA GLU A 38 -7.52 -27.16 -4.02
C GLU A 38 -8.53 -27.05 -5.17
N GLY A 39 -8.15 -27.53 -6.37
CA GLY A 39 -8.94 -27.40 -7.59
C GLY A 39 -8.79 -26.06 -8.32
N GLU A 40 -8.01 -25.10 -7.80
CA GLU A 40 -7.67 -23.88 -8.53
C GLU A 40 -6.73 -24.18 -9.71
N LEU A 41 -6.89 -23.47 -10.82
CA LEU A 41 -5.95 -23.58 -11.93
C LEU A 41 -4.66 -22.84 -11.58
N LEU A 42 -3.52 -23.53 -11.73
CA LEU A 42 -2.20 -22.95 -11.45
C LEU A 42 -1.96 -21.63 -12.20
N ARG A 43 -2.42 -21.54 -13.46
CA ARG A 43 -2.31 -20.32 -14.27
C ARG A 43 -3.03 -19.14 -13.62
N ASP A 44 -4.25 -19.36 -13.12
CA ASP A 44 -5.07 -18.33 -12.53
C ASP A 44 -4.50 -17.90 -11.18
N HIS A 45 -4.00 -18.87 -10.40
CA HIS A 45 -3.29 -18.60 -9.16
C HIS A 45 -2.04 -17.73 -9.36
N ILE A 46 -1.21 -18.08 -10.35
CA ILE A 46 -0.01 -17.29 -10.71
C ILE A 46 -0.40 -15.88 -11.17
N SER A 47 -1.46 -15.75 -11.98
CA SER A 47 -1.93 -14.44 -12.45
C SER A 47 -2.40 -13.54 -11.30
N GLN A 48 -3.13 -14.11 -10.33
CA GLN A 48 -3.56 -13.39 -9.13
C GLN A 48 -2.37 -12.99 -8.26
N PHE A 49 -1.40 -13.88 -8.09
CA PHE A 49 -0.18 -13.59 -7.33
C PHE A 49 0.64 -12.46 -7.97
N ILE A 50 0.81 -12.47 -9.30
CA ILE A 50 1.49 -11.39 -10.04
C ILE A 50 0.76 -10.06 -9.88
N THR A 51 -0.58 -10.08 -9.90
CA THR A 51 -1.39 -8.88 -9.67
C THR A 51 -1.16 -8.31 -8.27
N LEU A 52 -1.16 -9.17 -7.24
CA LEU A 52 -0.84 -8.81 -5.87
C LEU A 52 0.55 -8.18 -5.70
N LEU A 53 1.55 -8.71 -6.42
CA LEU A 53 2.91 -8.13 -6.44
C LEU A 53 2.96 -6.77 -7.13
N ASN A 54 2.22 -6.60 -8.23
CA ASN A 54 2.12 -5.31 -8.92
C ASN A 54 1.43 -4.25 -8.05
N ASP A 55 0.36 -4.62 -7.34
CA ASP A 55 -0.32 -3.72 -6.40
C ASP A 55 0.62 -3.29 -5.27
N LEU A 56 1.42 -4.22 -4.74
CA LEU A 56 2.43 -3.90 -3.72
C LEU A 56 3.48 -2.94 -4.26
N LYS A 57 3.99 -3.20 -5.48
CA LYS A 57 4.97 -2.34 -6.15
C LYS A 57 4.41 -0.94 -6.40
N ASN A 58 3.15 -0.82 -6.79
CA ASN A 58 2.52 0.48 -7.03
C ASN A 58 2.39 1.29 -5.74
N VAL A 59 2.03 0.67 -4.62
CA VAL A 59 1.97 1.34 -3.32
C VAL A 59 3.38 1.72 -2.82
N GLU A 60 4.41 0.91 -3.09
CA GLU A 60 5.79 1.27 -2.78
C GLU A 60 6.33 2.41 -3.66
N ILE A 61 5.96 2.47 -4.95
CA ILE A 61 6.34 3.57 -5.86
C ILE A 61 5.60 4.87 -5.51
N GLN A 62 4.37 4.79 -4.98
CA GLN A 62 3.63 5.97 -4.54
C GLN A 62 4.21 6.64 -3.29
N ILE A 63 5.09 5.94 -2.57
CA ILE A 63 5.88 6.52 -1.48
C ILE A 63 7.15 7.04 -2.15
N ASP A 64 7.11 8.29 -2.60
CA ASP A 64 8.25 8.95 -3.25
C ASP A 64 9.37 9.24 -2.23
N ASP A 65 10.57 9.56 -2.71
CA ASP A 65 11.76 9.85 -1.88
C ASP A 65 11.49 10.96 -0.84
N GLU A 66 10.52 11.86 -1.09
CA GLU A 66 10.04 12.88 -0.13
C GLU A 66 9.31 12.28 1.08
N ASP A 67 8.48 11.25 0.90
CA ASP A 67 7.81 10.54 2.00
C ASP A 67 8.82 9.73 2.84
N GLN A 68 9.90 9.27 2.20
CA GLN A 68 10.98 8.52 2.84
C GLN A 68 11.87 9.43 3.72
N ALA A 69 12.09 10.68 3.30
CA ALA A 69 12.79 11.70 4.08
C ALA A 69 12.00 12.16 5.32
N MET A 70 10.67 12.04 5.34
CA MET A 70 9.84 12.33 6.52
C MET A 70 9.76 11.18 7.54
N LEU A 71 10.19 9.97 7.15
CA LEU A 71 10.24 8.79 8.03
C LEU A 71 11.58 8.62 8.78
N LEU A 72 12.62 9.39 8.40
CA LEU A 72 13.94 9.46 9.06
C LEU A 72 14.01 10.66 10.02
#